data_AF-A0A3N5IGD9-F1
#
_entry.id   AF-A0A3N5IGD9-F1
#
_cell.length_a   1.000
_cell.length_b   1.000
_cell.length_c   1.000
_cell.angle_alpha   90.00
_cell.angle_beta   90.00
_cell.angle_gamma   90.00
#
_symmetry.space_group_name_H-M   'P 1'
#
loop_
_entity.id
_entity.type
_entity.pdbx_description
1 polymer ?
#
loop_
_entity_poly.entity_id
_entity_poly.type
_entity_poly.pdbx_seq_one_letter_code
_entity_poly.pdbx_strand_id
1 'polypeptide(L)'
;EDQDSPSLSEPIILELAETARRIEAHYKQPQDIEWAVDGQGKLFILQTRPLKVFESKPAREKEREKIDPVRHPILLDTGVLGAPGVGSGPVYVVHRDEELTGFPTGAVLVARVPSPKYVTVMNRARGIITDLGSAASHMAALARDFRVPTILNTQRATQVLTPGLEVTVDAGNRIVYQGTIETLLGDQGERHNLFEETSLFLLFGKILDLIVPLNLIDPLDSGFIPKNCQTYHDLTRFVHQTATQEMFNLSSKSRVSEAKSIKLDTKLPIEIFLVDLGEAIPPEYRKGKVKIEHIHSWPLQALWKGIESMKWPAPKPVDIKGFASVVAQTATDGSEVIYSDKSFALLSEDYMNFNIRLGYHLSTIEVFGGCNENENFIKFIFKGGGATVERRDRRTRVITKVLDTLGFQVTRKLDFLDAVLTSYPRELMEKVLFVMGKLTLYTKQLDMVMFNDAIVEWSTEEFFKEHIGRELMEELAGSHGH
;
A
#
# COMPACT_ATOMS: atom_id res chain seq x y z
N GLU A 1 28.52 -16.63 30.10
CA GLU A 1 28.61 -18.01 29.56
C GLU A 1 29.69 -18.00 28.49
N ASP A 2 30.57 -19.01 28.49
CA ASP A 2 31.75 -19.12 27.64
C ASP A 2 31.34 -19.17 26.15
N GLN A 3 31.62 -18.10 25.41
CA GLN A 3 31.36 -18.00 23.97
C GLN A 3 32.14 -19.04 23.14
N ASP A 4 33.20 -19.61 23.71
CA ASP A 4 34.05 -20.62 23.06
C ASP A 4 33.68 -22.08 23.42
N SER A 5 32.63 -22.28 24.21
CA SER A 5 32.14 -23.62 24.57
C SER A 5 30.98 -24.06 23.67
N PRO A 6 30.95 -25.32 23.20
CA PRO A 6 29.81 -25.85 22.47
C PRO A 6 28.53 -25.71 23.31
N SER A 7 27.47 -25.15 22.72
CA SER A 7 26.18 -24.93 23.40
C SER A 7 25.42 -26.22 23.72
N LEU A 8 25.93 -27.39 23.30
CA LEU A 8 25.31 -28.69 23.45
C LEU A 8 26.31 -29.68 24.04
N SER A 9 25.81 -30.53 24.93
CA SER A 9 26.55 -31.67 25.44
C SER A 9 26.55 -32.82 24.42
N GLU A 10 27.59 -33.64 24.43
CA GLU A 10 27.72 -34.81 23.56
C GLU A 10 26.51 -35.78 23.61
N PRO A 11 25.89 -36.06 24.79
CA PRO A 11 24.68 -36.89 24.86
C PRO A 11 23.51 -36.34 24.05
N ILE A 12 23.28 -35.02 24.09
CA ILE A 12 22.19 -34.36 23.37
C ILE A 12 22.42 -34.44 21.85
N ILE A 13 23.68 -34.29 21.42
CA ILE A 13 24.04 -34.39 20.00
C ILE A 13 23.73 -35.79 19.46
N LEU A 14 24.08 -36.83 20.22
CA LEU A 14 23.78 -38.23 19.84
C LEU A 14 22.27 -38.48 19.78
N GLU A 15 21.52 -38.00 20.78
CA GLU A 15 20.05 -38.12 20.80
C GLU A 15 19.40 -37.40 19.61
N LEU A 16 19.88 -36.20 19.29
CA LEU A 16 19.40 -35.43 18.13
C LEU A 16 19.72 -36.13 16.81
N ALA A 17 20.94 -36.67 16.65
CA ALA A 17 21.33 -37.39 15.44
C ALA A 17 20.50 -38.65 15.22
N GLU A 18 20.24 -39.42 16.28
CA GLU A 18 19.39 -40.62 16.21
C GLU A 18 17.93 -40.25 15.91
N THR A 19 17.43 -39.18 16.52
CA THR A 19 16.09 -38.65 16.23
C THR A 19 15.95 -38.17 14.79
N ALA A 20 16.94 -37.47 14.25
CA ALA A 20 16.97 -37.03 12.86
C ALA A 20 16.94 -38.22 11.88
N ARG A 21 17.73 -39.27 12.15
CA ARG A 21 17.70 -40.51 11.35
C ARG A 21 16.34 -41.20 11.39
N ARG A 22 15.67 -41.23 12.55
CA ARG A 22 14.32 -41.81 12.68
C ARG A 22 13.28 -41.00 11.90
N ILE A 23 13.39 -39.67 11.94
CA ILE A 23 12.53 -38.76 11.17
C ILE A 23 12.73 -38.97 9.67
N GLU A 24 13.98 -39.02 9.19
CA GLU A 24 14.29 -39.29 7.78
C GLU A 24 13.78 -40.67 7.33
N ALA A 25 13.98 -41.72 8.15
CA ALA A 25 13.48 -43.06 7.87
C ALA A 25 11.94 -43.11 7.80
N HIS A 26 11.25 -42.33 8.63
CA HIS A 26 9.79 -42.23 8.63
C HIS A 26 9.26 -41.57 7.36
N TYR A 27 9.83 -40.41 6.97
CA TYR A 27 9.38 -39.66 5.79
C TYR A 27 9.99 -40.13 4.47
N LYS A 28 10.96 -41.05 4.51
CA LYS A 28 11.68 -41.62 3.36
C LYS A 28 12.34 -40.59 2.46
N GLN A 29 12.64 -39.40 2.99
CA GLN A 29 13.30 -38.31 2.29
C GLN A 29 13.98 -37.38 3.31
N PRO A 30 15.05 -36.66 2.93
CA PRO A 30 15.74 -35.72 3.81
C PRO A 30 14.77 -34.67 4.41
N GLN A 31 14.97 -34.31 5.69
CA GLN A 31 14.12 -33.35 6.41
C GLN A 31 14.93 -32.17 6.97
N ASP A 32 14.33 -30.99 6.95
CA ASP A 32 14.74 -29.78 7.68
C ASP A 32 14.00 -29.80 9.03
N ILE A 33 14.74 -29.76 10.14
CA ILE A 33 14.23 -30.07 11.49
C ILE A 33 14.56 -28.92 12.45
N GLU A 34 13.53 -28.33 13.03
CA GLU A 34 13.66 -27.36 14.13
C GLU A 34 13.46 -28.09 15.47
N TRP A 35 14.34 -27.82 16.42
CA TRP A 35 14.37 -28.51 17.71
C TRP A 35 14.74 -27.53 18.84
N ALA A 36 14.38 -27.91 20.07
CA ALA A 36 14.74 -27.19 21.27
C ALA A 36 15.10 -28.19 22.39
N VAL A 37 15.92 -27.75 23.33
CA VAL A 37 16.23 -28.49 24.55
C VAL A 37 15.74 -27.66 25.73
N ASP A 38 15.00 -28.28 26.65
CA ASP A 38 14.54 -27.59 27.86
C ASP A 38 15.65 -27.46 28.91
N GLY A 39 15.38 -26.73 30.00
CA GLY A 39 16.34 -26.56 31.10
C GLY A 39 16.68 -27.86 31.86
N GLN A 40 16.00 -28.97 31.57
CA GLN A 40 16.25 -30.29 32.15
C GLN A 40 17.07 -31.19 31.19
N GLY A 41 17.46 -30.67 30.01
CA GLY A 41 18.24 -31.40 29.02
C GLY A 41 17.41 -32.31 28.11
N LYS A 42 16.07 -32.15 28.09
CA LYS A 42 15.18 -32.97 27.26
C LYS A 42 15.02 -32.36 25.87
N LEU A 43 15.21 -33.19 24.83
CA LEU A 43 15.04 -32.81 23.44
C LEU A 43 13.56 -32.76 23.01
N PHE A 44 13.18 -31.69 22.31
CA PHE A 44 11.87 -31.51 21.67
C PHE A 44 12.05 -31.19 20.19
N ILE A 45 11.25 -31.84 19.34
CA ILE A 45 11.14 -31.49 17.92
C ILE A 45 9.95 -30.55 17.76
N LEU A 46 10.21 -29.36 17.21
CA LEU A 46 9.21 -28.30 17.04
C LEU A 46 8.58 -28.38 15.65
N GLN A 47 9.40 -28.56 14.62
CA GLN A 47 8.95 -28.60 13.23
C GLN A 47 9.80 -29.56 12.40
N THR A 48 9.17 -30.22 11.43
CA THR A 48 9.86 -30.99 10.37
C THR A 48 9.21 -30.69 9.03
N ARG A 49 10.02 -30.56 7.98
CA ARG A 49 9.55 -30.41 6.60
C ARG A 49 10.55 -30.99 5.60
N PRO A 50 10.13 -31.38 4.37
CA PRO A 50 11.04 -31.93 3.37
C PRO A 50 12.20 -30.97 3.05
N LEU A 51 13.44 -31.47 3.16
CA LEU A 51 14.65 -30.71 2.84
C LEU A 51 14.85 -30.68 1.32
N LYS A 52 14.70 -29.49 0.73
CA LYS A 52 15.03 -29.25 -0.68
C LYS A 52 16.54 -29.05 -0.82
N VAL A 53 17.30 -30.14 -0.92
CA VAL A 53 18.74 -30.08 -1.22
C VAL A 53 18.92 -29.83 -2.71
N PHE A 54 19.58 -28.73 -3.06
CA PHE A 54 20.03 -28.48 -4.42
C PHE A 54 21.37 -29.18 -4.61
N GLU A 55 21.44 -30.16 -5.52
CA GLU A 55 22.70 -30.84 -5.84
C GLU A 55 23.74 -29.83 -6.37
N SER A 56 24.85 -29.68 -5.65
CA SER A 56 26.04 -29.01 -6.16
C SER A 56 26.77 -29.96 -7.12
N LYS A 57 26.59 -29.80 -8.44
CA LYS A 57 27.34 -30.60 -9.43
C LYS A 57 28.84 -30.27 -9.38
N PRO A 58 29.75 -31.27 -9.31
CA PRO A 58 31.21 -31.08 -9.37
C PRO A 58 31.74 -30.55 -10.72
N ALA A 59 30.87 -30.39 -11.73
CA ALA A 59 31.25 -29.86 -13.04
C ALA A 59 31.68 -28.37 -13.02
N ARG A 60 31.19 -27.57 -12.05
CA ARG A 60 31.40 -26.12 -12.04
C ARG A 60 32.78 -25.65 -11.60
N GLU A 61 33.53 -26.45 -10.83
CA GLU A 61 34.91 -26.09 -10.45
C GLU A 61 35.85 -26.05 -11.67
N LYS A 62 35.67 -26.96 -12.64
CA LYS A 62 36.46 -26.99 -13.88
C LYS A 62 36.15 -25.85 -14.86
N GLU A 63 34.98 -25.22 -14.74
CA GLU A 63 34.59 -24.06 -15.56
C GLU A 63 35.20 -22.76 -15.04
N ARG A 64 35.46 -22.68 -13.72
CA ARG A 64 36.14 -21.52 -13.10
C ARG A 64 37.57 -21.33 -13.57
N GLU A 65 38.34 -22.41 -13.71
CA GLU A 65 39.73 -22.36 -14.18
C GLU A 65 39.87 -21.79 -15.61
N LYS A 66 38.75 -21.70 -16.35
CA LYS A 66 38.70 -21.15 -17.71
C LYS A 66 38.23 -19.69 -17.78
N ILE A 67 37.89 -19.06 -16.65
CA ILE A 67 37.45 -17.66 -16.62
C ILE A 67 38.70 -16.79 -16.69
N ASP A 68 38.78 -15.94 -17.72
CA ASP A 68 39.84 -14.95 -17.85
C ASP A 68 39.62 -13.80 -16.85
N PRO A 69 40.45 -13.67 -15.80
CA PRO A 69 40.27 -12.64 -14.77
C PRO A 69 40.54 -11.22 -15.28
N VAL A 70 41.22 -11.06 -16.42
CA VAL A 70 41.44 -9.75 -17.06
C VAL A 70 40.17 -9.25 -17.74
N ARG A 71 39.41 -10.17 -18.35
CA ARG A 71 38.13 -9.85 -19.01
C ARG A 71 36.96 -9.74 -18.04
N HIS A 72 36.98 -10.53 -16.98
CA HIS A 72 35.91 -10.60 -15.99
C HIS A 72 36.47 -10.45 -14.58
N PRO A 73 36.83 -9.22 -14.16
CA PRO A 73 37.34 -8.98 -12.82
C PRO A 73 36.31 -9.37 -11.76
N ILE A 74 36.81 -9.90 -10.64
CA ILE A 74 36.00 -10.24 -9.48
C ILE A 74 35.67 -8.93 -8.73
N LEU A 75 34.37 -8.64 -8.61
CA LEU A 75 33.87 -7.49 -7.87
C LEU A 75 33.63 -7.84 -6.40
N LEU A 76 33.13 -9.06 -6.13
CA LEU A 76 32.91 -9.56 -4.78
C LEU A 76 33.27 -11.05 -4.71
N ASP A 77 33.90 -11.46 -3.61
CA ASP A 77 34.30 -12.83 -3.29
C ASP A 77 33.92 -13.23 -1.85
N THR A 78 33.01 -12.47 -1.25
CA THR A 78 32.60 -12.59 0.15
C THR A 78 31.09 -12.78 0.24
N GLY A 79 30.65 -13.38 1.34
CA GLY A 79 29.24 -13.58 1.65
C GLY A 79 28.89 -15.03 1.95
N VAL A 80 27.61 -15.24 2.19
CA VAL A 80 26.99 -16.50 2.58
C VAL A 80 26.06 -16.94 1.46
N LEU A 81 26.06 -18.23 1.16
CA LEU A 81 25.15 -18.83 0.19
C LEU A 81 23.70 -18.72 0.68
N GLY A 82 22.90 -17.88 0.01
CA GLY A 82 21.45 -17.85 0.19
C GLY A 82 20.81 -18.96 -0.63
N ALA A 83 20.92 -18.86 -1.96
CA ALA A 83 20.36 -19.82 -2.89
C ALA A 83 21.37 -20.10 -4.02
N PRO A 84 21.60 -21.37 -4.40
CA PRO A 84 22.59 -21.73 -5.39
C PRO A 84 22.11 -21.38 -6.80
N GLY A 85 23.07 -21.23 -7.70
CA GLY A 85 22.81 -20.96 -9.11
C GLY A 85 23.77 -19.91 -9.66
N VAL A 86 23.65 -19.67 -10.96
CA VAL A 86 24.36 -18.59 -11.66
C VAL A 86 23.32 -17.73 -12.37
N GLY A 87 23.50 -16.41 -12.36
CA GLY A 87 22.67 -15.50 -13.14
C GLY A 87 23.43 -14.25 -13.52
N SER A 88 23.06 -13.64 -14.65
CA SER A 88 23.69 -12.42 -15.14
C SER A 88 22.64 -11.39 -15.48
N GLY A 89 22.98 -10.12 -15.29
CA GLY A 89 22.16 -8.98 -15.70
C GLY A 89 22.64 -7.67 -15.08
N PRO A 90 21.95 -6.56 -15.39
CA PRO A 90 22.31 -5.25 -14.88
C PRO A 90 21.99 -5.15 -13.39
N VAL A 91 22.88 -4.54 -12.63
CA VAL A 91 22.70 -4.26 -11.20
C VAL A 91 21.57 -3.25 -11.01
N TYR A 92 20.62 -3.57 -10.14
CA TYR A 92 19.57 -2.67 -9.69
C TYR A 92 19.63 -2.56 -8.17
N VAL A 93 20.08 -1.41 -7.67
CA VAL A 93 20.23 -1.17 -6.23
C VAL A 93 18.89 -0.69 -5.67
N VAL A 94 18.38 -1.40 -4.66
CA VAL A 94 17.11 -1.09 -3.98
C VAL A 94 17.43 -0.54 -2.59
N HIS A 95 17.01 0.71 -2.34
CA HIS A 95 17.14 1.34 -1.03
C HIS A 95 15.83 1.27 -0.23
N ARG A 96 14.70 1.32 -0.93
CA ARG A 96 13.36 1.24 -0.33
C ARG A 96 12.45 0.33 -1.13
N ASP A 97 11.48 -0.30 -0.47
CA ASP A 97 10.61 -1.29 -1.08
C ASP A 97 9.76 -0.74 -2.24
N GLU A 98 9.45 0.57 -2.27
CA GLU A 98 8.64 1.18 -3.33
C GLU A 98 9.32 1.11 -4.70
N GLU A 99 10.67 1.08 -4.72
CA GLU A 99 11.49 1.00 -5.93
C GLU A 99 11.35 -0.35 -6.65
N LEU A 100 10.86 -1.39 -5.95
CA LEU A 100 10.59 -2.71 -6.53
C LEU A 100 9.53 -2.68 -7.64
N THR A 101 8.64 -1.67 -7.62
CA THR A 101 7.62 -1.49 -8.66
C THR A 101 8.25 -1.23 -10.03
N GLY A 102 9.39 -0.54 -10.07
CA GLY A 102 10.15 -0.22 -11.28
C GLY A 102 11.22 -1.24 -11.64
N PHE A 103 11.27 -2.40 -10.96
CA PHE A 103 12.35 -3.37 -11.15
C PHE A 103 12.34 -3.97 -12.57
N PRO A 104 13.44 -3.84 -13.34
CA PRO A 104 13.49 -4.33 -14.71
C PRO A 104 13.67 -5.85 -14.77
N THR A 105 12.98 -6.50 -15.72
CA THR A 105 13.11 -7.94 -15.95
C THR A 105 14.54 -8.27 -16.39
N GLY A 106 15.14 -9.28 -15.76
CA GLY A 106 16.50 -9.72 -16.04
C GLY A 106 17.58 -9.10 -15.15
N ALA A 107 17.25 -8.15 -14.27
CA ALA A 107 18.25 -7.49 -13.42
C ALA A 107 18.71 -8.32 -12.22
N VAL A 108 19.85 -7.91 -11.65
CA VAL A 108 20.40 -8.41 -10.39
C VAL A 108 20.03 -7.41 -9.28
N LEU A 109 19.21 -7.85 -8.32
CA LEU A 109 18.80 -7.03 -7.19
C LEU A 109 19.96 -6.92 -6.19
N VAL A 110 20.35 -5.70 -5.84
CA VAL A 110 21.35 -5.41 -4.80
C VAL A 110 20.71 -4.56 -3.72
N ALA A 111 20.79 -4.97 -2.46
CA ALA A 111 20.20 -4.20 -1.36
C ALA A 111 20.98 -4.34 -0.06
N ARG A 112 20.81 -3.40 0.87
CA ARG A 112 21.52 -3.48 2.15
C ARG A 112 20.98 -4.58 3.05
N VAL A 113 19.66 -4.70 3.15
CA VAL A 113 18.96 -5.62 4.05
C VAL A 113 18.05 -6.53 3.22
N PRO A 114 17.91 -7.82 3.59
CA PRO A 114 16.89 -8.68 2.99
C PRO A 114 15.47 -8.22 3.35
N SER A 115 14.56 -8.24 2.37
CA SER A 115 13.14 -7.90 2.55
C SER A 115 12.25 -9.01 1.99
N PRO A 116 11.18 -9.44 2.71
CA PRO A 116 10.19 -10.37 2.16
C PRO A 116 9.50 -9.84 0.89
N LYS A 117 9.42 -8.51 0.71
CA LYS A 117 8.77 -7.90 -0.44
C LYS A 117 9.49 -8.18 -1.78
N TYR A 118 10.74 -8.64 -1.74
CA TYR A 118 11.47 -9.07 -2.94
C TYR A 118 10.77 -10.23 -3.67
N VAL A 119 9.87 -10.96 -3.02
CA VAL A 119 9.02 -11.98 -3.67
C VAL A 119 8.27 -11.44 -4.89
N THR A 120 7.94 -10.14 -4.91
CA THR A 120 7.26 -9.46 -6.03
C THR A 120 8.10 -9.30 -7.31
N VAL A 121 9.42 -9.47 -7.19
CA VAL A 121 10.38 -9.32 -8.29
C VAL A 121 11.24 -10.56 -8.53
N MET A 122 11.21 -11.55 -7.62
CA MET A 122 12.04 -12.77 -7.70
C MET A 122 11.87 -13.54 -9.01
N ASN A 123 10.65 -13.60 -9.57
CA ASN A 123 10.39 -14.24 -10.87
C ASN A 123 11.11 -13.55 -12.04
N ARG A 124 11.43 -12.27 -11.90
CA ARG A 124 12.09 -11.42 -12.91
C ARG A 124 13.57 -11.22 -12.64
N ALA A 125 14.03 -11.46 -11.41
CA ALA A 125 15.41 -11.25 -11.00
C ALA A 125 16.34 -12.38 -11.46
N ARG A 126 17.52 -12.03 -11.97
CA ARG A 126 18.57 -12.99 -12.35
C ARG A 126 19.51 -13.32 -11.19
N GLY A 127 19.58 -12.47 -10.18
CA GLY A 127 20.26 -12.76 -8.91
C GLY A 127 19.85 -11.76 -7.82
N ILE A 128 20.13 -12.12 -6.56
CA ILE A 128 19.93 -11.26 -5.39
C ILE A 128 21.23 -11.19 -4.59
N ILE A 129 21.66 -9.99 -4.25
CA ILE A 129 22.85 -9.75 -3.44
C ILE A 129 22.48 -8.81 -2.30
N THR A 130 22.84 -9.18 -1.06
CA THR A 130 22.61 -8.29 0.09
C THR A 130 23.83 -8.12 0.99
N ASP A 131 23.96 -6.95 1.61
CA ASP A 131 25.06 -6.67 2.54
C ASP A 131 24.89 -7.40 3.88
N LEU A 132 23.66 -7.60 4.31
CA LEU A 132 23.29 -8.26 5.57
C LEU A 132 22.42 -9.50 5.31
N GLY A 133 22.25 -10.35 6.32
CA GLY A 133 21.32 -11.50 6.29
C GLY A 133 22.01 -12.84 6.54
N SER A 134 21.22 -13.89 6.68
CA SER A 134 21.71 -15.25 6.95
C SER A 134 21.10 -16.27 6.01
N ALA A 135 21.81 -17.39 5.78
CA ALA A 135 21.32 -18.51 4.96
C ALA A 135 20.03 -19.15 5.50
N ALA A 136 19.75 -19.02 6.80
CA ALA A 136 18.57 -19.56 7.46
C ALA A 136 17.38 -18.57 7.45
N SER A 137 17.54 -17.37 6.90
CA SER A 137 16.47 -16.36 6.88
C SER A 137 15.29 -16.74 5.98
N HIS A 138 14.10 -16.23 6.31
CA HIS A 138 12.88 -16.43 5.51
C HIS A 138 13.07 -16.00 4.04
N MET A 139 13.77 -14.89 3.79
CA MET A 139 14.06 -14.42 2.42
C MET A 139 15.00 -15.38 1.68
N ALA A 140 16.00 -15.97 2.35
CA ALA A 140 16.87 -16.99 1.75
C ALA A 140 16.09 -18.25 1.33
N ALA A 141 15.11 -18.66 2.15
CA ALA A 141 14.22 -19.77 1.81
C ALA A 141 13.36 -19.44 0.57
N LEU A 142 12.78 -18.24 0.50
CA LEU A 142 12.03 -17.78 -0.68
C LEU A 142 12.93 -17.77 -1.93
N ALA A 143 14.14 -17.22 -1.85
CA ALA A 143 15.05 -17.20 -2.99
C ALA A 143 15.38 -18.61 -3.52
N ARG A 144 15.50 -19.61 -2.64
CA ARG A 144 15.67 -21.03 -3.01
C ARG A 144 14.43 -21.56 -3.73
N ASP A 145 13.25 -21.29 -3.21
CA ASP A 145 11.99 -21.75 -3.81
C ASP A 145 11.78 -21.20 -5.22
N PHE A 146 12.15 -19.93 -5.44
CA PHE A 146 12.12 -19.28 -6.75
C PHE A 146 13.35 -19.57 -7.62
N ARG A 147 14.32 -20.35 -7.12
CA ARG A 147 15.58 -20.70 -7.81
C ARG A 147 16.36 -19.48 -8.31
N VAL A 148 16.36 -18.41 -7.51
CA VAL A 148 17.10 -17.18 -7.81
C VAL A 148 18.47 -17.23 -7.13
N PRO A 149 19.59 -17.23 -7.88
CA PRO A 149 20.94 -17.20 -7.32
C PRO A 149 21.08 -16.07 -6.31
N THR A 150 21.47 -16.38 -5.08
CA THR A 150 21.44 -15.41 -3.99
C THR A 150 22.67 -15.50 -3.10
N ILE A 151 23.35 -14.36 -2.92
CA ILE A 151 24.48 -14.18 -2.01
C ILE A 151 24.06 -13.18 -0.92
N LEU A 152 24.21 -13.56 0.34
CA LEU A 152 23.83 -12.76 1.50
C LEU A 152 25.07 -12.35 2.29
N ASN A 153 24.93 -11.41 3.21
CA ASN A 153 26.01 -11.01 4.12
C ASN A 153 27.31 -10.62 3.41
N THR A 154 27.22 -9.97 2.25
CA THR A 154 28.41 -9.51 1.49
C THR A 154 29.10 -8.31 2.12
N GLN A 155 28.47 -7.68 3.13
CA GLN A 155 28.89 -6.50 3.89
C GLN A 155 29.03 -5.19 3.09
N ARG A 156 29.37 -5.27 1.81
CA ARG A 156 29.78 -4.13 0.97
C ARG A 156 29.27 -4.16 -0.48
N ALA A 157 28.36 -5.06 -0.84
CA ALA A 157 27.82 -5.11 -2.20
C ALA A 157 27.16 -3.80 -2.65
N THR A 158 26.40 -3.12 -1.78
CA THR A 158 25.78 -1.83 -2.14
C THR A 158 26.78 -0.70 -2.37
N GLN A 159 28.02 -0.86 -1.91
CA GLN A 159 29.10 0.11 -2.07
C GLN A 159 29.98 -0.19 -3.28
N VAL A 160 30.12 -1.47 -3.62
CA VAL A 160 30.99 -1.94 -4.72
C VAL A 160 30.24 -2.01 -6.04
N LEU A 161 28.97 -2.42 -6.03
CA LEU A 161 28.17 -2.63 -7.24
C LEU A 161 27.41 -1.37 -7.62
N THR A 162 27.69 -0.85 -8.82
CA THR A 162 27.05 0.37 -9.33
C THR A 162 25.77 0.05 -10.12
N PRO A 163 24.70 0.86 -9.99
CA PRO A 163 23.49 0.68 -10.78
C PRO A 163 23.76 0.64 -12.29
N GLY A 164 23.13 -0.31 -12.99
CA GLY A 164 23.28 -0.52 -14.43
C GLY A 164 24.51 -1.32 -14.86
N LEU A 165 25.44 -1.63 -13.93
CA LEU A 165 26.59 -2.46 -14.24
C LEU A 165 26.16 -3.90 -14.54
N GLU A 166 26.55 -4.43 -15.70
CA GLU A 166 26.39 -5.85 -16.01
C GLU A 166 27.28 -6.70 -15.11
N VAL A 167 26.70 -7.68 -14.42
CA VAL A 167 27.42 -8.60 -13.54
C VAL A 167 26.94 -10.03 -13.68
N THR A 168 27.85 -10.98 -13.45
CA THR A 168 27.52 -12.41 -13.30
C THR A 168 27.64 -12.81 -11.83
N VAL A 169 26.53 -13.26 -11.25
CA VAL A 169 26.43 -13.76 -9.88
C VAL A 169 26.60 -15.28 -9.89
N ASP A 170 27.73 -15.78 -9.42
CA ASP A 170 27.98 -17.20 -9.14
C ASP A 170 27.74 -17.44 -7.64
N ALA A 171 26.47 -17.65 -7.29
CA ALA A 171 26.08 -17.81 -5.90
C ALA A 171 26.66 -19.07 -5.27
N GLY A 172 26.78 -20.15 -6.05
CA GLY A 172 27.33 -21.43 -5.59
C GLY A 172 28.73 -21.28 -5.01
N ASN A 173 29.54 -20.44 -5.63
CA ASN A 173 30.88 -20.16 -5.15
C ASN A 173 31.03 -18.80 -4.42
N ARG A 174 29.94 -18.04 -4.28
CA ARG A 174 29.89 -16.73 -3.61
C ARG A 174 30.77 -15.66 -4.28
N ILE A 175 30.81 -15.67 -5.62
CA ILE A 175 31.57 -14.69 -6.40
C ILE A 175 30.65 -13.90 -7.32
N VAL A 176 30.92 -12.61 -7.45
CA VAL A 176 30.30 -11.71 -8.43
C VAL A 176 31.38 -11.20 -9.36
N TYR A 177 31.23 -11.46 -10.65
CA TYR A 177 32.14 -11.03 -11.70
C TYR A 177 31.56 -9.82 -12.44
N GLN A 178 32.42 -8.98 -13.00
CA GLN A 178 32.01 -7.94 -13.93
C GLN A 178 31.71 -8.55 -15.32
N GLY A 179 30.61 -8.09 -15.91
CA GLY A 179 30.12 -8.53 -17.22
C GLY A 179 29.42 -9.89 -17.19
N THR A 180 29.05 -10.34 -18.39
CA THR A 180 28.31 -11.59 -18.61
C THR A 180 29.26 -12.72 -18.97
N ILE A 181 29.23 -13.82 -18.21
CA ILE A 181 30.06 -15.02 -18.45
C ILE A 181 29.17 -16.17 -18.94
N GLU A 182 29.07 -16.34 -20.26
CA GLU A 182 28.21 -17.36 -20.89
C GLU A 182 28.57 -18.79 -20.48
N THR A 183 29.86 -19.09 -20.26
CA THR A 183 30.34 -20.41 -19.86
C THR A 183 29.81 -20.86 -18.50
N LEU A 184 29.60 -19.92 -17.57
CA LEU A 184 29.03 -20.19 -16.25
C LEU A 184 27.50 -20.22 -16.26
N LEU A 185 26.88 -19.50 -17.21
CA LEU A 185 25.44 -19.47 -17.32
C LEU A 185 24.92 -20.87 -17.70
N GLY A 186 25.60 -21.60 -18.59
CA GLY A 186 25.23 -22.97 -18.96
C GLY A 186 23.82 -23.08 -19.55
N ASP A 187 23.36 -24.31 -19.82
CA ASP A 187 21.99 -24.60 -20.26
C ASP A 187 21.02 -24.37 -19.09
N GLN A 188 20.76 -23.09 -18.79
CA GLN A 188 19.69 -22.70 -17.88
C GLN A 188 18.41 -22.96 -18.65
N GLY A 189 17.93 -24.20 -18.58
CA GLY A 189 16.60 -24.56 -19.02
C GLY A 189 15.65 -23.44 -18.59
N GLU A 190 14.82 -23.00 -19.53
CA GLU A 190 13.91 -21.87 -19.34
C GLU A 190 13.35 -21.93 -17.93
N ARG A 191 13.50 -20.81 -17.19
CA ARG A 191 12.85 -20.68 -15.88
C ARG A 191 11.36 -20.58 -16.16
N HIS A 192 10.75 -21.73 -16.45
CA HIS A 192 9.31 -21.86 -16.48
C HIS A 192 8.82 -21.43 -15.11
N ASN A 193 7.86 -20.52 -15.10
CA ASN A 193 7.04 -20.32 -13.93
C ASN A 193 6.41 -21.69 -13.63
N LEU A 194 7.01 -22.45 -12.72
CA LEU A 194 6.50 -23.74 -12.26
C LEU A 194 5.06 -23.60 -11.72
N PHE A 195 4.64 -22.37 -11.44
CA PHE A 195 3.26 -22.03 -11.12
C PHE A 195 2.35 -21.91 -12.35
N GLU A 196 2.78 -21.31 -13.47
CA GLU A 196 1.88 -20.97 -14.59
C GLU A 196 1.21 -22.19 -15.24
N GLU A 197 1.87 -23.35 -15.23
CA GLU A 197 1.33 -24.59 -15.81
C GLU A 197 0.63 -25.50 -14.79
N THR A 198 0.67 -25.15 -13.49
CA THR A 198 -0.03 -25.96 -12.49
C THR A 198 -1.53 -25.78 -12.65
N SER A 199 -2.26 -26.90 -12.57
CA SER A 199 -3.72 -26.91 -12.58
C SER A 199 -4.33 -26.00 -11.51
N LEU A 200 -3.62 -25.74 -10.40
CA LEU A 200 -4.03 -24.81 -9.35
C LEU A 200 -3.91 -23.33 -9.78
N PHE A 201 -2.82 -22.94 -10.43
CA PHE A 201 -2.65 -21.56 -10.92
C PHE A 201 -3.60 -21.25 -12.08
N LEU A 202 -3.78 -22.20 -13.00
CA LEU A 202 -4.79 -22.07 -14.07
C LEU A 202 -6.20 -21.97 -13.49
N LEU A 203 -6.48 -22.69 -12.40
CA LEU A 203 -7.73 -22.56 -11.66
C LEU A 203 -7.85 -21.18 -11.00
N PHE A 204 -6.79 -20.67 -10.36
CA PHE A 204 -6.79 -19.33 -9.78
C PHE A 204 -6.95 -18.23 -10.82
N GLY A 205 -6.32 -18.34 -11.99
CA GLY A 205 -6.54 -17.43 -13.11
C GLY A 205 -8.01 -17.38 -13.53
N LYS A 206 -8.61 -18.57 -13.75
CA LYS A 206 -10.05 -18.68 -14.07
C LYS A 206 -10.96 -18.12 -12.97
N ILE A 207 -10.59 -18.31 -11.70
CA ILE A 207 -11.34 -17.74 -10.56
C ILE A 207 -11.18 -16.22 -10.53
N LEU A 208 -9.98 -15.69 -10.76
CA LEU A 208 -9.71 -14.26 -10.79
C LEU A 208 -10.48 -13.56 -11.93
N ASP A 209 -10.60 -14.20 -13.10
CA ASP A 209 -11.42 -13.70 -14.21
C ASP A 209 -12.90 -13.52 -13.84
N LEU A 210 -13.40 -14.33 -12.89
CA LEU A 210 -14.77 -14.23 -12.37
C LEU A 210 -14.89 -13.23 -11.20
N ILE A 211 -13.77 -12.77 -10.63
CA ILE A 211 -13.77 -11.89 -9.46
C ILE A 211 -13.39 -10.46 -9.84
N VAL A 212 -12.21 -10.27 -10.45
CA VAL A 212 -11.53 -8.96 -10.53
C VAL A 212 -12.09 -8.02 -11.60
N PRO A 213 -12.41 -8.46 -12.83
CA PRO A 213 -12.84 -7.54 -13.88
C PRO A 213 -14.11 -6.77 -13.48
N LEU A 214 -14.12 -5.47 -13.76
CA LEU A 214 -15.27 -4.61 -13.52
C LEU A 214 -15.90 -4.20 -14.86
N ASN A 215 -17.06 -4.75 -15.15
CA ASN A 215 -17.84 -4.54 -16.36
C ASN A 215 -19.01 -3.58 -16.12
N LEU A 216 -19.58 -3.55 -14.91
CA LEU A 216 -20.61 -2.58 -14.50
C LEU A 216 -19.97 -1.28 -14.00
N ILE A 217 -19.55 -0.44 -14.94
CA ILE A 217 -18.79 0.79 -14.64
C ILE A 217 -19.74 1.96 -14.34
N ASP A 218 -20.68 2.23 -15.24
CA ASP A 218 -21.59 3.39 -15.17
C ASP A 218 -22.96 3.01 -14.57
N PRO A 219 -23.32 3.56 -13.39
CA PRO A 219 -24.64 3.39 -12.77
C PRO A 219 -25.84 3.90 -13.55
N LEU A 220 -25.63 4.79 -14.52
CA LEU A 220 -26.70 5.44 -15.28
C LEU A 220 -26.99 4.70 -16.58
N ASP A 221 -26.15 3.73 -16.96
CA ASP A 221 -26.38 2.90 -18.12
C ASP A 221 -27.64 2.05 -17.92
N SER A 222 -28.45 1.95 -18.97
CA SER A 222 -29.55 0.98 -19.10
C SER A 222 -29.12 -0.46 -18.82
N GLY A 223 -27.82 -0.76 -19.02
CA GLY A 223 -27.18 -2.02 -18.70
C GLY A 223 -26.84 -2.25 -17.23
N PHE A 224 -27.00 -1.26 -16.34
CA PHE A 224 -26.71 -1.38 -14.91
C PHE A 224 -27.82 -2.13 -14.16
N ILE A 225 -27.96 -3.42 -14.46
CA ILE A 225 -28.98 -4.30 -13.88
C ILE A 225 -28.33 -5.56 -13.30
N PRO A 226 -28.97 -6.24 -12.32
CA PRO A 226 -28.39 -7.44 -11.69
C PRO A 226 -28.05 -8.52 -12.70
N LYS A 227 -28.85 -8.64 -13.76
CA LYS A 227 -28.69 -9.64 -14.83
C LYS A 227 -27.39 -9.47 -15.64
N ASN A 228 -26.81 -8.28 -15.63
CA ASN A 228 -25.59 -7.98 -16.37
C ASN A 228 -24.32 -8.10 -15.52
N CYS A 229 -24.43 -8.43 -14.22
CA CYS A 229 -23.28 -8.72 -13.38
C CYS A 229 -22.62 -10.01 -13.86
N GLN A 230 -21.38 -9.90 -14.35
CA GLN A 230 -20.61 -11.04 -14.87
C GLN A 230 -19.56 -11.52 -13.87
N THR A 231 -19.13 -10.63 -12.97
CA THR A 231 -18.12 -10.92 -11.95
C THR A 231 -18.61 -10.62 -10.52
N TYR A 232 -17.88 -11.12 -9.51
CA TYR A 232 -18.14 -10.75 -8.12
C TYR A 232 -17.88 -9.26 -7.84
N HIS A 233 -16.95 -8.63 -8.56
CA HIS A 233 -16.71 -7.19 -8.47
C HIS A 233 -17.88 -6.38 -9.06
N ASP A 234 -18.48 -6.84 -10.17
CA ASP A 234 -19.73 -6.27 -10.69
C ASP A 234 -20.86 -6.33 -9.67
N LEU A 235 -21.01 -7.49 -9.01
CA LEU A 235 -22.06 -7.70 -8.01
C LEU A 235 -21.85 -6.80 -6.79
N THR A 236 -20.61 -6.68 -6.32
CA THR A 236 -20.24 -5.77 -5.22
C THR A 236 -20.52 -4.32 -5.59
N ARG A 237 -20.14 -3.89 -6.80
CA ARG A 237 -20.39 -2.56 -7.34
C ARG A 237 -21.89 -2.27 -7.48
N PHE A 238 -22.65 -3.22 -8.00
CA PHE A 238 -24.10 -3.13 -8.15
C PHE A 238 -24.81 -3.02 -6.80
N VAL A 239 -24.48 -3.87 -5.84
CA VAL A 239 -25.05 -3.83 -4.48
C VAL A 239 -24.72 -2.50 -3.81
N HIS A 240 -23.46 -2.05 -3.87
CA HIS A 240 -23.06 -0.76 -3.30
C HIS A 240 -23.83 0.42 -3.91
N GLN A 241 -23.93 0.45 -5.24
CA GLN A 241 -24.66 1.49 -5.95
C GLN A 241 -26.16 1.47 -5.65
N THR A 242 -26.76 0.27 -5.59
CA THR A 242 -28.18 0.08 -5.27
C THR A 242 -28.47 0.45 -3.82
N ALA A 243 -27.62 0.05 -2.86
CA ALA A 243 -27.75 0.45 -1.47
C ALA A 243 -27.66 1.97 -1.31
N THR A 244 -26.75 2.60 -2.05
CA THR A 244 -26.61 4.05 -2.10
C THR A 244 -27.86 4.72 -2.70
N GLN A 245 -28.35 4.22 -3.84
CA GLN A 245 -29.59 4.70 -4.47
C GLN A 245 -30.83 4.49 -3.58
N GLU A 246 -30.93 3.35 -2.89
CA GLU A 246 -32.03 3.08 -1.97
C GLU A 246 -31.96 3.96 -0.72
N MET A 247 -30.77 4.21 -0.17
CA MET A 247 -30.59 5.23 0.86
C MET A 247 -31.12 6.61 0.40
N PHE A 248 -30.88 6.98 -0.87
CA PHE A 248 -31.45 8.20 -1.47
C PHE A 248 -32.96 8.10 -1.75
N ASN A 249 -33.47 6.94 -2.20
CA ASN A 249 -34.90 6.72 -2.43
C ASN A 249 -35.70 6.73 -1.12
N LEU A 250 -35.15 6.17 -0.05
CA LEU A 250 -35.73 6.22 1.30
C LEU A 250 -35.79 7.66 1.83
N SER A 251 -34.86 8.51 1.42
CA SER A 251 -34.90 9.95 1.72
C SER A 251 -35.91 10.74 0.87
N SER A 252 -36.33 10.22 -0.29
CA SER A 252 -37.20 10.92 -1.26
C SER A 252 -38.63 10.38 -1.35
N LYS A 253 -38.84 9.09 -1.09
CA LYS A 253 -40.15 8.43 -1.01
C LYS A 253 -40.51 8.22 0.46
N SER A 254 -41.55 8.94 0.87
CA SER A 254 -42.18 9.10 2.18
C SER A 254 -42.52 7.84 3.01
N ARG A 255 -41.65 6.82 3.08
CA ARG A 255 -41.87 5.58 3.85
C ARG A 255 -40.74 5.17 4.80
N VAL A 256 -39.72 6.00 5.01
CA VAL A 256 -38.99 6.03 6.29
C VAL A 256 -39.65 7.08 7.16
N SER A 257 -40.53 6.63 8.03
CA SER A 257 -41.36 7.51 8.86
C SER A 257 -40.60 8.22 9.98
N GLU A 258 -39.28 8.04 10.17
CA GLU A 258 -38.56 8.65 11.31
C GLU A 258 -37.15 9.24 11.05
N ALA A 259 -36.41 8.87 10.00
CA ALA A 259 -35.14 9.54 9.65
C ALA A 259 -35.39 10.74 8.71
N LYS A 260 -35.92 11.83 9.25
CA LYS A 260 -36.00 13.12 8.52
C LYS A 260 -34.57 13.59 8.26
N SER A 261 -34.19 13.73 6.99
CA SER A 261 -32.96 14.45 6.67
C SER A 261 -33.15 15.93 7.04
N ILE A 262 -32.22 16.48 7.82
CA ILE A 262 -32.28 17.86 8.34
C ILE A 262 -31.25 18.68 7.58
N LYS A 263 -31.62 19.86 7.10
CA LYS A 263 -30.67 20.71 6.37
C LYS A 263 -29.80 21.49 7.36
N LEU A 264 -28.48 21.49 7.17
CA LEU A 264 -27.60 22.35 7.97
C LEU A 264 -27.82 23.82 7.57
N ASP A 265 -28.06 24.68 8.56
CA ASP A 265 -28.16 26.13 8.38
C ASP A 265 -26.76 26.73 8.37
N THR A 266 -26.19 26.88 7.18
CA THR A 266 -24.85 27.42 6.96
C THR A 266 -24.89 28.66 6.07
N LYS A 267 -23.93 29.57 6.31
CA LYS A 267 -23.68 30.74 5.46
C LYS A 267 -22.84 30.40 4.22
N LEU A 268 -22.25 29.20 4.19
CA LEU A 268 -21.45 28.74 3.06
C LEU A 268 -22.39 28.41 1.89
N PRO A 269 -21.97 28.66 0.63
CA PRO A 269 -22.80 28.41 -0.54
C PRO A 269 -22.78 26.91 -0.94
N ILE A 270 -23.08 26.04 0.02
CA ILE A 270 -23.21 24.59 -0.12
C ILE A 270 -24.43 24.09 0.63
N GLU A 271 -25.15 23.14 0.04
CA GLU A 271 -26.25 22.47 0.70
C GLU A 271 -25.78 21.18 1.36
N ILE A 272 -26.00 21.07 2.68
CA ILE A 272 -25.66 19.89 3.45
C ILE A 272 -26.91 19.33 4.11
N PHE A 273 -27.15 18.04 3.91
CA PHE A 273 -28.25 17.28 4.51
C PHE A 273 -27.70 16.31 5.55
N LEU A 274 -28.29 16.30 6.73
CA LEU A 274 -27.85 15.51 7.88
C LEU A 274 -28.83 14.38 8.13
N VAL A 275 -28.30 13.19 8.40
CA VAL A 275 -29.06 12.01 8.80
C VAL A 275 -28.56 11.62 10.19
N ASP A 276 -29.41 11.79 11.20
CA ASP A 276 -29.11 11.40 12.58
C ASP A 276 -29.37 9.89 12.76
N LEU A 277 -28.33 9.15 13.15
CA LEU A 277 -28.34 7.72 13.42
C LEU A 277 -28.54 7.40 14.92
N GLY A 278 -28.45 8.39 15.80
CA GLY A 278 -28.53 8.19 17.25
C GLY A 278 -28.21 9.45 18.06
N GLU A 279 -29.26 10.18 18.45
CA GLU A 279 -29.26 11.33 19.38
C GLU A 279 -28.24 12.47 19.14
N ALA A 280 -27.61 12.52 17.96
CA ALA A 280 -26.69 13.61 17.63
C ALA A 280 -27.41 14.96 17.49
N ILE A 281 -28.71 14.95 17.15
CA ILE A 281 -29.52 16.16 17.02
C ILE A 281 -30.70 16.06 17.99
N PRO A 282 -30.83 16.97 18.98
CA PRO A 282 -31.96 16.93 19.91
C PRO A 282 -33.32 17.00 19.19
N PRO A 283 -34.37 16.30 19.68
CA PRO A 283 -35.66 16.17 18.99
C PRO A 283 -36.31 17.49 18.53
N GLU A 284 -36.13 18.57 19.30
CA GLU A 284 -36.62 19.91 19.02
C GLU A 284 -36.00 20.54 17.77
N TYR A 285 -34.77 20.14 17.41
CA TYR A 285 -34.04 20.63 16.23
C TYR A 285 -34.15 19.70 15.03
N ARG A 286 -34.86 18.56 15.14
CA ARG A 286 -35.05 17.58 14.04
C ARG A 286 -36.05 17.99 12.97
N LYS A 287 -36.42 19.27 12.88
CA LYS A 287 -37.38 19.80 11.90
C LYS A 287 -36.78 20.95 11.09
N GLY A 288 -36.73 20.78 9.78
CA GLY A 288 -36.35 21.84 8.85
C GLY A 288 -34.84 22.05 8.79
N LYS A 289 -34.36 23.13 9.41
CA LYS A 289 -32.93 23.49 9.43
C LYS A 289 -32.37 23.46 10.86
N VAL A 290 -31.13 23.01 10.99
CA VAL A 290 -30.39 23.00 12.27
C VAL A 290 -29.08 23.76 12.11
N LYS A 291 -28.72 24.56 13.11
CA LYS A 291 -27.40 25.21 13.16
C LYS A 291 -26.38 24.26 13.77
N ILE A 292 -25.10 24.41 13.40
CA ILE A 292 -24.00 23.58 13.91
C ILE A 292 -23.93 23.56 15.44
N GLU A 293 -24.25 24.66 16.11
CA GLU A 293 -24.25 24.82 17.57
C GLU A 293 -25.24 23.90 18.31
N HIS A 294 -26.26 23.38 17.62
CA HIS A 294 -27.30 22.51 18.18
C HIS A 294 -27.07 21.02 17.86
N ILE A 295 -25.91 20.65 17.30
CA ILE A 295 -25.58 19.26 16.93
C ILE A 295 -24.52 18.74 17.90
N HIS A 296 -24.79 17.63 18.59
CA HIS A 296 -23.93 17.02 19.60
C HIS A 296 -22.88 16.04 19.04
N SER A 297 -22.76 15.93 17.73
CA SER A 297 -21.70 15.14 17.08
C SER A 297 -20.36 15.89 17.16
N TRP A 298 -19.48 15.47 18.07
CA TRP A 298 -18.16 16.12 18.23
C TRP A 298 -17.29 16.06 16.96
N PRO A 299 -17.29 14.98 16.13
CA PRO A 299 -16.50 14.95 14.90
C PRO A 299 -16.95 16.03 13.91
N LEU A 300 -18.27 16.21 13.77
CA LEU A 300 -18.83 17.23 12.90
C LEU A 300 -18.49 18.62 13.41
N GLN A 301 -18.63 18.87 14.71
CA GLN A 301 -18.27 20.17 15.28
C GLN A 301 -16.79 20.52 15.05
N ALA A 302 -15.88 19.57 15.28
CA ALA A 302 -14.44 19.78 15.08
C ALA A 302 -14.10 20.08 13.62
N LEU A 303 -14.63 19.27 12.70
CA LEU A 303 -14.46 19.47 11.26
C LEU A 303 -15.04 20.83 10.81
N TRP A 304 -16.23 21.16 11.29
CA TRP A 304 -16.94 22.37 10.88
C TRP A 304 -16.24 23.65 11.34
N LYS A 305 -15.70 23.66 12.57
CA LYS A 305 -14.83 24.76 13.06
C LYS A 305 -13.65 25.01 12.11
N GLY A 306 -13.07 23.95 11.56
CA GLY A 306 -12.02 24.04 10.55
C GLY A 306 -12.51 24.73 9.27
N ILE A 307 -13.63 24.27 8.72
CA ILE A 307 -14.24 24.83 7.50
C ILE A 307 -14.58 26.31 7.68
N GLU A 308 -15.23 26.69 8.79
CA GLU A 308 -15.65 28.08 9.05
C GLU A 308 -14.48 29.04 9.31
N SER A 309 -13.34 28.51 9.77
CA SER A 309 -12.12 29.32 9.96
C SER A 309 -11.48 29.76 8.64
N MET A 310 -11.86 29.16 7.53
CA MET A 310 -11.33 29.45 6.20
C MET A 310 -12.24 30.42 5.45
N LYS A 311 -11.64 31.35 4.70
CA LYS A 311 -12.40 32.18 3.76
C LYS A 311 -12.85 31.34 2.57
N TRP A 312 -14.10 31.52 2.13
CA TRP A 312 -14.60 30.84 0.94
C TRP A 312 -13.71 31.19 -0.27
N PRO A 313 -13.09 30.21 -0.94
CA PRO A 313 -12.15 30.48 -2.02
C PRO A 313 -12.85 31.19 -3.18
N ALA A 314 -12.31 32.34 -3.59
CA ALA A 314 -12.70 33.02 -4.81
C ALA A 314 -12.47 32.10 -6.03
N PRO A 315 -13.23 32.25 -7.12
CA PRO A 315 -13.01 31.48 -8.34
C PRO A 315 -11.58 31.72 -8.84
N LYS A 316 -10.76 30.66 -8.93
CA LYS A 316 -9.40 30.79 -9.48
C LYS A 316 -9.50 31.00 -11.00
N PRO A 317 -8.68 31.89 -11.61
CA PRO A 317 -8.78 32.21 -13.04
C PRO A 317 -8.62 30.94 -13.88
N VAL A 318 -9.61 30.70 -14.72
CA VAL A 318 -9.71 29.50 -15.55
C VAL A 318 -8.91 29.73 -16.83
N ASP A 319 -7.93 28.87 -17.11
CA ASP A 319 -7.32 28.81 -18.44
C ASP A 319 -8.36 28.27 -19.43
N ILE A 320 -8.94 29.16 -20.23
CA ILE A 320 -10.05 28.89 -21.15
C ILE A 320 -9.70 27.74 -22.12
N LYS A 321 -8.42 27.57 -22.50
CA LYS A 321 -7.98 26.46 -23.36
C LYS A 321 -7.99 25.12 -22.62
N GLY A 322 -7.53 25.09 -21.37
CA GLY A 322 -7.60 23.91 -20.52
C GLY A 322 -9.03 23.52 -20.17
N PHE A 323 -9.89 24.50 -19.88
CA PHE A 323 -11.31 24.27 -19.59
C PHE A 323 -12.09 23.78 -20.80
N ALA A 324 -11.85 24.34 -21.99
CA ALA A 324 -12.44 23.85 -23.24
C ALA A 324 -12.07 22.38 -23.50
N SER A 325 -10.85 21.96 -23.16
CA SER A 325 -10.42 20.56 -23.30
C SER A 325 -11.12 19.61 -22.32
N VAL A 326 -11.41 20.06 -21.10
CA VAL A 326 -12.15 19.28 -20.09
C VAL A 326 -13.61 19.14 -20.48
N VAL A 327 -14.25 20.23 -20.93
CA VAL A 327 -15.63 20.22 -21.44
C VAL A 327 -15.73 19.32 -22.68
N ALA A 328 -14.77 19.41 -23.60
CA ALA A 328 -14.72 18.56 -24.79
C ALA A 328 -14.53 17.07 -24.43
N GLN A 329 -13.67 16.73 -23.47
CA GLN A 329 -13.49 15.35 -22.98
C GLN A 329 -14.78 14.80 -22.36
N THR A 330 -15.48 15.58 -21.54
CA THR A 330 -16.78 15.17 -20.98
C THR A 330 -17.87 15.04 -22.04
N ALA A 331 -17.81 15.79 -23.13
CA ALA A 331 -18.77 15.67 -24.23
C ALA A 331 -18.53 14.44 -25.12
N THR A 332 -17.28 13.96 -25.22
CA THR A 332 -16.93 12.73 -25.95
C THR A 332 -17.17 11.45 -25.15
N ASP A 333 -17.11 11.50 -23.82
CA ASP A 333 -17.28 10.33 -22.95
C ASP A 333 -18.75 9.93 -22.69
N GLY A 334 -19.73 10.59 -23.32
CA GLY A 334 -21.14 10.17 -23.36
C GLY A 334 -21.88 10.05 -22.02
N SER A 335 -21.22 10.36 -20.91
CA SER A 335 -21.78 10.28 -19.56
C SER A 335 -22.54 11.56 -19.25
N GLU A 336 -23.84 11.56 -19.52
CA GLU A 336 -24.78 12.49 -18.87
C GLU A 336 -24.77 12.19 -17.36
N VAL A 337 -23.81 12.76 -16.64
CA VAL A 337 -23.76 12.68 -15.19
C VAL A 337 -25.01 13.38 -14.65
N ILE A 338 -25.98 12.60 -14.17
CA ILE A 338 -27.12 13.12 -13.43
C ILE A 338 -26.59 13.62 -12.08
N TYR A 339 -26.23 14.91 -12.04
CA TYR A 339 -25.67 15.59 -10.88
C TYR A 339 -26.75 15.84 -9.82
N SER A 340 -26.57 15.28 -8.61
CA SER A 340 -27.03 15.96 -7.41
C SER A 340 -25.87 16.79 -6.84
N ASP A 341 -26.09 18.10 -6.66
CA ASP A 341 -25.13 19.07 -6.09
C ASP A 341 -25.09 19.03 -4.54
N LYS A 342 -25.64 17.99 -3.94
CA LYS A 342 -25.96 17.95 -2.50
C LYS A 342 -24.88 17.20 -1.73
N SER A 343 -24.35 17.84 -0.69
CA SER A 343 -23.47 17.20 0.30
C SER A 343 -24.33 16.59 1.42
N PHE A 344 -23.85 15.54 2.08
CA PHE A 344 -24.59 14.90 3.17
C PHE A 344 -23.68 14.38 4.28
N ALA A 345 -24.22 14.30 5.50
CA ALA A 345 -23.53 13.75 6.66
C ALA A 345 -24.44 12.73 7.36
N LEU A 346 -23.90 11.55 7.67
CA LEU A 346 -24.50 10.61 8.63
C LEU A 346 -23.82 10.82 9.98
N LEU A 347 -24.60 10.97 11.04
CA LEU A 347 -24.10 11.41 12.34
C LEU A 347 -24.62 10.54 13.48
N SER A 348 -23.76 10.31 14.47
CA SER A 348 -24.13 10.04 15.86
C SER A 348 -23.25 10.91 16.77
N GLU A 349 -23.32 10.74 18.09
CA GLU A 349 -22.46 11.45 19.04
C GLU A 349 -20.95 11.24 18.71
N ASP A 350 -20.54 9.97 18.52
CA ASP A 350 -19.13 9.57 18.35
C ASP A 350 -18.75 9.13 16.93
N TYR A 351 -19.71 9.15 16.00
CA TYR A 351 -19.49 8.75 14.60
C TYR A 351 -19.95 9.82 13.62
N MET A 352 -19.19 9.98 12.54
CA MET A 352 -19.56 10.82 11.41
C MET A 352 -19.11 10.18 10.10
N ASN A 353 -19.99 10.16 9.11
CA ASN A 353 -19.62 9.92 7.71
C ASN A 353 -20.09 11.10 6.87
N PHE A 354 -19.15 11.97 6.51
CA PHE A 354 -19.41 13.21 5.81
C PHE A 354 -18.95 13.13 4.36
N ASN A 355 -19.91 13.23 3.45
CA ASN A 355 -19.69 13.25 2.01
C ASN A 355 -19.90 14.67 1.52
N ILE A 356 -18.80 15.30 1.14
CA ILE A 356 -18.80 16.67 0.65
C ILE A 356 -18.46 16.70 -0.84
N ARG A 357 -19.28 17.43 -1.59
CA ARG A 357 -19.07 17.69 -3.02
C ARG A 357 -18.80 19.17 -3.22
N LEU A 358 -17.60 19.50 -3.71
CA LEU A 358 -17.17 20.88 -3.93
C LEU A 358 -16.82 21.08 -5.41
N GLY A 359 -17.85 21.33 -6.23
CA GLY A 359 -17.70 21.37 -7.69
C GLY A 359 -17.38 19.99 -8.26
N TYR A 360 -16.22 19.85 -8.91
CA TYR A 360 -15.86 18.63 -9.66
C TYR A 360 -15.15 17.53 -8.85
N HIS A 361 -14.97 17.70 -7.54
CA HIS A 361 -14.35 16.67 -6.69
C HIS A 361 -15.27 16.28 -5.53
N LEU A 362 -15.10 15.03 -5.11
CA LEU A 362 -15.79 14.40 -3.99
C LEU A 362 -14.76 14.10 -2.91
N SER A 363 -15.15 14.37 -1.67
CA SER A 363 -14.38 13.97 -0.50
C SER A 363 -15.30 13.31 0.51
N THR A 364 -14.83 12.21 1.10
CA THR A 364 -15.52 11.50 2.16
C THR A 364 -14.62 11.49 3.38
N ILE A 365 -15.13 11.98 4.51
CA ILE A 365 -14.47 11.95 5.81
C ILE A 365 -15.32 11.08 6.71
N GLU A 366 -14.77 9.95 7.13
CA GLU A 366 -15.39 9.01 8.05
C GLU A 366 -14.62 8.98 9.36
N VAL A 367 -15.32 9.05 10.47
CA VAL A 367 -14.74 9.15 11.80
C VAL A 367 -15.53 8.27 12.75
N PHE A 368 -14.79 7.52 13.57
CA PHE A 368 -15.29 6.95 14.80
C PHE A 368 -14.30 7.28 15.91
N GLY A 369 -14.76 7.89 17.00
CA GLY A 369 -13.92 8.09 18.17
C GLY A 369 -14.69 7.89 19.46
N GLY A 370 -14.71 6.65 19.92
CA GLY A 370 -15.32 6.23 21.17
C GLY A 370 -14.33 6.24 22.34
N CYS A 371 -14.68 5.52 23.40
CA CYS A 371 -13.88 5.44 24.62
C CYS A 371 -12.61 4.56 24.48
N ASN A 372 -12.59 3.64 23.52
CA ASN A 372 -11.45 2.75 23.27
C ASN A 372 -10.57 3.32 22.16
N GLU A 373 -9.40 3.84 22.52
CA GLU A 373 -8.49 4.48 21.56
C GLU A 373 -8.11 3.57 20.38
N ASN A 374 -7.96 2.25 20.61
CA ASN A 374 -7.58 1.30 19.56
C ASN A 374 -8.64 1.12 18.46
N GLU A 375 -9.90 1.47 18.74
CA GLU A 375 -11.00 1.41 17.78
C GLU A 375 -11.18 2.74 17.03
N ASN A 376 -10.55 3.82 17.54
CA ASN A 376 -10.70 5.14 16.97
C ASN A 376 -10.01 5.24 15.62
N PHE A 377 -10.70 5.85 14.65
CA PHE A 377 -10.14 6.10 13.34
C PHE A 377 -10.67 7.37 12.67
N ILE A 378 -9.85 7.90 11.77
CA ILE A 378 -10.25 8.89 10.77
C ILE A 378 -9.87 8.30 9.41
N LYS A 379 -10.85 8.18 8.53
CA LYS A 379 -10.67 7.77 7.14
C LYS A 379 -11.03 8.91 6.22
N PHE A 380 -10.18 9.13 5.21
CA PHE A 380 -10.35 10.16 4.22
C PHE A 380 -10.21 9.57 2.82
N ILE A 381 -11.24 9.75 2.01
CA ILE A 381 -11.24 9.38 0.60
C ILE A 381 -11.41 10.65 -0.22
N PHE A 382 -10.58 10.80 -1.26
CA PHE A 382 -10.64 11.92 -2.17
C PHE A 382 -10.59 11.44 -3.63
N LYS A 383 -11.49 11.97 -4.46
CA LYS A 383 -11.51 11.66 -5.90
C LYS A 383 -12.07 12.81 -6.74
N GLY A 384 -11.59 12.90 -7.98
CA GLY A 384 -12.17 13.75 -9.02
C GLY A 384 -11.38 15.04 -9.25
N GLY A 385 -12.00 16.02 -9.89
CA GLY A 385 -11.39 17.31 -10.27
C GLY A 385 -11.83 17.78 -11.66
N GLY A 386 -11.72 19.08 -11.90
CA GLY A 386 -12.16 19.71 -13.15
C GLY A 386 -11.01 20.04 -14.10
N ALA A 387 -9.81 19.51 -13.84
CA ALA A 387 -8.59 19.78 -14.60
C ALA A 387 -8.03 18.50 -15.26
N THR A 388 -6.96 18.66 -16.04
CA THR A 388 -6.26 17.52 -16.66
C THR A 388 -5.76 16.54 -15.61
N VAL A 389 -5.57 15.27 -16.00
CA VAL A 389 -5.14 14.17 -15.11
C VAL A 389 -3.87 14.54 -14.35
N GLU A 390 -2.89 15.15 -15.02
CA GLU A 390 -1.63 15.60 -14.42
C GLU A 390 -1.83 16.64 -13.31
N ARG A 391 -2.76 17.58 -13.50
CA ARG A 391 -3.05 18.62 -12.50
C ARG A 391 -3.83 18.08 -11.32
N ARG A 392 -4.74 17.12 -11.57
CA ARG A 392 -5.44 16.38 -10.52
C ARG A 392 -4.46 15.54 -9.70
N ASP A 393 -3.51 14.87 -10.34
CA ASP A 393 -2.41 14.14 -9.69
C ASP A 393 -1.55 15.07 -8.82
N ARG A 394 -1.17 16.24 -9.34
CA ARG A 394 -0.45 17.24 -8.54
C ARG A 394 -1.23 17.71 -7.31
N ARG A 395 -2.54 17.91 -7.42
CA ARG A 395 -3.38 18.21 -6.25
C ARG A 395 -3.35 17.09 -5.22
N THR A 396 -3.48 15.82 -5.65
CA THR A 396 -3.41 14.71 -4.69
C THR A 396 -2.04 14.62 -4.02
N ARG A 397 -0.94 15.02 -4.69
CA ARG A 397 0.38 15.15 -4.03
C ARG A 397 0.39 16.17 -2.89
N VAL A 398 -0.26 17.34 -3.08
CA VAL A 398 -0.41 18.33 -2.00
C VAL A 398 -1.16 17.73 -0.82
N ILE A 399 -2.30 17.09 -1.09
CA ILE A 399 -3.14 16.46 -0.07
C ILE A 399 -2.37 15.36 0.66
N THR A 400 -1.68 14.48 -0.06
CA THR A 400 -0.85 13.41 0.51
C THR A 400 0.17 13.96 1.48
N LYS A 401 0.94 14.99 1.10
CA LYS A 401 1.94 15.58 2.00
C LYS A 401 1.33 16.15 3.28
N VAL A 402 0.18 16.81 3.16
CA VAL A 402 -0.52 17.33 4.34
C VAL A 402 -0.95 16.18 5.25
N LEU A 403 -1.56 15.14 4.70
CA LEU A 403 -2.03 13.98 5.47
C LEU A 403 -0.89 13.15 6.08
N ASP A 404 0.21 12.96 5.36
CA ASP A 404 1.42 12.29 5.87
C ASP A 404 1.96 13.04 7.11
N THR A 405 1.98 14.37 7.05
CA THR A 405 2.42 15.21 8.19
C THR A 405 1.46 15.11 9.38
N LEU A 406 0.18 14.86 9.13
CA LEU A 406 -0.82 14.60 10.17
C LEU A 406 -0.78 13.15 10.70
N GLY A 407 0.10 12.29 10.17
CA GLY A 407 0.27 10.89 10.60
C GLY A 407 -0.60 9.85 9.88
N PHE A 408 -1.31 10.23 8.81
CA PHE A 408 -2.12 9.28 8.06
C PHE A 408 -1.26 8.29 7.29
N GLN A 409 -1.74 7.05 7.18
CA GLN A 409 -1.26 6.11 6.19
C GLN A 409 -1.99 6.38 4.88
N VAL A 410 -1.29 6.91 3.88
CA VAL A 410 -1.88 7.36 2.62
C VAL A 410 -1.56 6.39 1.48
N THR A 411 -2.61 5.92 0.80
CA THR A 411 -2.51 5.23 -0.49
C THR A 411 -3.00 6.15 -1.60
N ARG A 412 -2.13 6.41 -2.59
CA ARG A 412 -2.43 7.31 -3.71
C ARG A 412 -2.34 6.58 -5.05
N LYS A 413 -3.33 6.78 -5.91
CA LYS A 413 -3.34 6.30 -7.30
C LYS A 413 -3.83 7.44 -8.20
N LEU A 414 -2.90 8.18 -8.81
CA LEU A 414 -3.22 9.36 -9.64
C LEU A 414 -4.11 10.37 -8.89
N ASP A 415 -5.35 10.56 -9.34
CA ASP A 415 -6.33 11.49 -8.78
C ASP A 415 -7.22 10.88 -7.68
N PHE A 416 -6.96 9.64 -7.31
CA PHE A 416 -7.58 8.95 -6.19
C PHE A 416 -6.63 8.88 -4.98
N LEU A 417 -7.19 9.13 -3.80
CA LEU A 417 -6.49 9.05 -2.53
C LEU A 417 -7.40 8.38 -1.49
N ASP A 418 -6.83 7.42 -0.76
CA ASP A 418 -7.42 6.75 0.40
C ASP A 418 -6.41 6.85 1.55
N ALA A 419 -6.82 7.44 2.66
CA ALA A 419 -5.96 7.70 3.80
C ALA A 419 -6.65 7.30 5.10
N VAL A 420 -5.90 6.66 6.01
CA VAL A 420 -6.42 6.21 7.30
C VAL A 420 -5.48 6.61 8.43
N LEU A 421 -6.05 7.10 9.52
CA LEU A 421 -5.41 7.33 10.81
C LEU A 421 -6.13 6.46 11.84
N THR A 422 -5.42 5.63 12.60
CA THR A 422 -6.01 4.73 13.62
C THR A 422 -5.31 4.85 14.96
N SER A 423 -5.99 4.48 16.04
CA SER A 423 -5.42 4.38 17.39
C SER A 423 -5.04 5.72 18.02
N TYR A 424 -5.86 6.77 17.81
CA TYR A 424 -5.61 8.10 18.37
C TYR A 424 -6.62 8.47 19.48
N PRO A 425 -6.16 9.15 20.55
CA PRO A 425 -7.04 9.78 21.54
C PRO A 425 -7.96 10.82 20.90
N ARG A 426 -9.18 10.94 21.42
CA ARG A 426 -10.21 11.87 20.93
C ARG A 426 -9.73 13.33 20.87
N GLU A 427 -8.98 13.78 21.88
CA GLU A 427 -8.45 15.15 21.94
C GLU A 427 -7.53 15.49 20.76
N LEU A 428 -6.72 14.53 20.30
CA LEU A 428 -5.88 14.68 19.12
C LEU A 428 -6.70 14.56 17.83
N MET A 429 -7.68 13.66 17.79
CA MET A 429 -8.58 13.55 16.64
C MET A 429 -9.35 14.86 16.38
N GLU A 430 -9.81 15.55 17.42
CA GLU A 430 -10.47 16.86 17.29
C GLU A 430 -9.57 17.89 16.60
N LYS A 431 -8.29 17.91 16.95
CA LYS A 431 -7.28 18.78 16.31
C LYS A 431 -7.04 18.40 14.86
N VAL A 432 -6.90 17.10 14.58
CA VAL A 432 -6.74 16.58 13.21
C VAL A 432 -7.96 16.93 12.35
N LEU A 433 -9.18 16.72 12.85
CA LEU A 433 -10.41 17.06 12.14
C LEU A 433 -10.54 18.56 11.89
N PHE A 434 -10.13 19.39 12.83
CA PHE A 434 -10.05 20.83 12.61
C PHE A 434 -9.14 21.18 11.42
N VAL A 435 -7.95 20.56 11.32
CA VAL A 435 -7.06 20.74 10.17
C VAL A 435 -7.68 20.18 8.88
N MET A 436 -8.32 19.01 8.93
CA MET A 436 -9.01 18.41 7.78
C MET A 436 -10.15 19.28 7.27
N GLY A 437 -10.85 19.99 8.14
CA GLY A 437 -11.88 20.96 7.76
C GLY A 437 -11.29 22.10 6.92
N LYS A 438 -10.12 22.61 7.32
CA LYS A 438 -9.39 23.61 6.52
C LYS A 438 -8.93 23.05 5.18
N LEU A 439 -8.35 21.84 5.20
CA LEU A 439 -7.86 21.16 4.00
C LEU A 439 -9.00 20.92 2.99
N THR A 440 -10.16 20.50 3.48
CA THR A 440 -11.36 20.28 2.65
C THR A 440 -11.70 21.51 1.83
N LEU A 441 -11.70 22.70 2.46
CA LEU A 441 -11.99 23.93 1.73
C LEU A 441 -10.80 24.41 0.87
N TYR A 442 -9.57 24.22 1.34
CA TYR A 442 -8.35 24.59 0.61
C TYR A 442 -8.20 23.86 -0.72
N THR A 443 -8.62 22.60 -0.78
CA THR A 443 -8.54 21.76 -1.99
C THR A 443 -9.54 22.14 -3.08
N LYS A 444 -10.51 23.02 -2.77
CA LYS A 444 -11.49 23.54 -3.73
C LYS A 444 -10.80 24.26 -4.88
N GLN A 445 -10.94 23.69 -6.09
CA GLN A 445 -10.32 24.16 -7.34
C GLN A 445 -8.78 24.26 -7.28
N LEU A 446 -8.13 23.58 -6.33
CA LEU A 446 -6.69 23.62 -6.21
C LEU A 446 -5.99 23.03 -7.46
N ASP A 447 -6.61 22.04 -8.09
CA ASP A 447 -6.19 21.43 -9.35
C ASP A 447 -6.11 22.43 -10.51
N MET A 448 -6.90 23.51 -10.49
CA MET A 448 -6.89 24.52 -11.56
C MET A 448 -5.58 25.28 -11.66
N VAL A 449 -4.84 25.40 -10.55
CA VAL A 449 -3.58 26.15 -10.47
C VAL A 449 -2.33 25.27 -10.44
N MET A 450 -2.48 23.95 -10.56
CA MET A 450 -1.36 23.00 -10.46
C MET A 450 -0.57 22.84 -11.77
N PHE A 451 -0.02 23.95 -12.27
CA PHE A 451 0.64 23.98 -13.58
C PHE A 451 2.00 23.25 -13.62
N ASN A 452 2.71 23.19 -12.50
CA ASN A 452 4.01 22.55 -12.38
C ASN A 452 4.26 22.04 -10.95
N ASP A 453 5.36 21.32 -10.78
CA ASP A 453 5.70 20.67 -9.52
C ASP A 453 6.17 21.64 -8.42
N ALA A 454 6.72 22.80 -8.78
CA ALA A 454 7.09 23.82 -7.80
C ALA A 454 5.86 24.40 -7.07
N ILE A 455 4.72 24.48 -7.75
CA ILE A 455 3.45 24.92 -7.13
C ILE A 455 2.96 23.89 -6.10
N VAL A 456 3.28 22.61 -6.26
CA VAL A 456 2.93 21.57 -5.28
C VAL A 456 3.64 21.85 -3.96
N GLU A 457 4.95 22.04 -3.99
CA GLU A 457 5.75 22.37 -2.80
C GLU A 457 5.25 23.66 -2.14
N TRP A 458 5.13 24.71 -2.95
CA TRP A 458 4.69 26.02 -2.46
C TRP A 458 3.30 25.98 -1.83
N SER A 459 2.34 25.24 -2.41
CA SER A 459 0.99 25.15 -1.86
C SER A 459 0.95 24.33 -0.57
N THR A 460 1.80 23.31 -0.44
CA THR A 460 1.93 22.56 0.82
C THR A 460 2.48 23.46 1.92
N GLU A 461 3.57 24.18 1.65
CA GLU A 461 4.19 25.11 2.61
C GLU A 461 3.24 26.25 3.00
N GLU A 462 2.55 26.83 2.01
CA GLU A 462 1.59 27.92 2.23
C GLU A 462 0.42 27.45 3.09
N PHE A 463 -0.13 26.25 2.83
CA PHE A 463 -1.17 25.68 3.68
C PHE A 463 -0.72 25.58 5.14
N PHE A 464 0.47 25.03 5.40
CA PHE A 464 0.97 24.92 6.77
C PHE A 464 1.30 26.26 7.39
N LYS A 465 1.82 27.23 6.63
CA LYS A 465 2.24 28.53 7.18
C LYS A 465 1.07 29.48 7.45
N GLU A 466 0.14 29.57 6.50
CA GLU A 466 -0.94 30.56 6.52
C GLU A 466 -2.22 30.03 7.14
N HIS A 467 -2.40 28.70 7.20
CA HIS A 467 -3.63 28.09 7.68
C HIS A 467 -3.45 27.22 8.92
N ILE A 468 -2.23 26.74 9.21
CA ILE A 468 -1.94 25.93 10.38
C ILE A 468 -1.01 26.71 11.32
N GLY A 469 -1.39 26.84 12.59
CA GLY A 469 -0.55 27.52 13.58
C GLY A 469 0.67 26.67 13.94
N ARG A 470 1.81 27.30 14.23
CA ARG A 470 3.04 26.59 14.63
C ARG A 470 2.85 25.76 15.91
N GLU A 471 2.11 26.28 16.87
CA GLU A 471 1.76 25.61 18.13
C GLU A 471 0.94 24.33 17.88
N LEU A 472 -0.06 24.39 16.99
CA LEU A 472 -0.86 23.22 16.61
C LEU A 472 -0.02 22.14 15.91
N MET A 473 0.98 22.54 15.12
CA MET A 473 1.91 21.61 14.48
C MET A 473 2.86 20.94 15.49
N GLU A 474 3.35 21.68 16.48
CA GLU A 474 4.22 21.15 17.53
C GLU A 474 3.47 20.15 18.42
N GLU A 475 2.21 20.43 18.75
CA GLU A 475 1.34 19.50 19.47
C GLU A 475 1.06 18.22 18.68
N LEU A 476 0.78 18.33 17.37
CA LEU A 476 0.56 17.18 16.50
C LEU A 476 1.85 16.40 16.23
N ALA A 477 3.02 17.03 16.23
CA ALA A 477 4.30 16.34 16.03
C ALA A 477 4.82 15.65 17.30
N GLY A 478 4.54 16.21 18.48
CA GLY A 478 4.93 15.64 19.77
C GLY A 478 4.22 14.33 20.12
N SER A 479 3.05 14.06 19.52
CA SER A 479 2.27 12.84 19.73
C SER A 479 2.74 11.63 18.90
N HIS A 480 3.53 11.83 17.85
CA HIS A 480 4.00 10.76 16.96
C HIS A 480 5.26 10.04 17.47
N GLY A 481 5.69 10.38 18.69
CA GLY A 481 6.91 9.90 19.33
C GLY A 481 6.73 8.85 20.44
N HIS A 482 5.57 8.21 20.55
CA HIS A 482 5.31 7.16 21.54
C HIS A 482 5.01 5.80 20.93
#